data_AF-A0A395V7M9-F1
#
_entry.id   AF-A0A395V7M9-F1
#
_cell.length_a   1.000
_cell.length_b   1.000
_cell.length_c   1.000
_cell.angle_alpha   90.00
_cell.angle_beta   90.00
_cell.angle_gamma   90.00
#
_symmetry.space_group_name_H-M   'P 1'
#
loop_
_entity.id
_entity.type
_entity.pdbx_description
1 polymer ?
#
loop_
_entity_poly.entity_id
_entity_poly.type
_entity_poly.pdbx_seq_one_letter_code
_entity_poly.pdbx_strand_id
1 'polypeptide(L)' 'MKKDEVKLLMKQNQVKQWEVAEAMGISEFTLCRWLRKDLKGKQLERLNSAIKKVRSGKEETHREEER' A
#
# COMPACT_ATOMS: atom_id res chain seq x y z
N MET A 1 4.51 13.18 3.89
CA MET A 1 3.95 12.30 4.94
C MET A 1 5.12 11.67 5.67
N LYS A 2 5.09 11.65 7.00
CA LYS A 2 6.18 11.01 7.78
C LYS A 2 6.15 9.50 7.53
N LYS A 3 7.31 8.84 7.54
CA LYS A 3 7.40 7.38 7.37
C LYS A 3 6.48 6.59 8.33
N ASP A 4 6.26 7.10 9.54
CA ASP A 4 5.47 6.44 10.58
C ASP A 4 3.96 6.51 10.28
N GLU A 5 3.51 7.63 9.70
CA GLU A 5 2.12 7.80 9.25
C GLU A 5 1.79 6.81 8.12
N VAL A 6 2.75 6.58 7.21
CA VAL A 6 2.58 5.63 6.12
C VAL A 6 2.47 4.19 6.64
N LYS A 7 3.30 3.80 7.59
CA LYS A 7 3.21 2.49 8.24
C LYS A 7 1.89 2.32 8.99
N LEU A 8 1.43 3.39 9.66
CA LEU A 8 0.13 3.39 10.34
C LEU A 8 -1.02 3.22 9.34
N LEU A 9 -0.98 3.95 8.22
CA LEU A 9 -1.98 3.85 7.16
C LEU A 9 -2.07 2.43 6.59
N MET A 10 -0.92 1.78 6.35
CA MET A 10 -0.87 0.39 5.90
C MET A 10 -1.50 -0.56 6.92
N LYS A 11 -1.17 -0.37 8.20
CA LYS A 11 -1.72 -1.18 9.30
C LYS A 11 -3.23 -1.00 9.46
N GLN A 12 -3.72 0.23 9.38
CA GLN A 12 -5.16 0.55 9.46
C GLN A 12 -5.95 -0.06 8.31
N ASN A 13 -5.40 -0.09 7.10
CA ASN A 13 -6.04 -0.70 5.94
C ASN A 13 -5.79 -2.22 5.85
N GLN A 14 -5.12 -2.83 6.84
CA GLN A 14 -4.72 -4.25 6.83
C GLN A 14 -4.01 -4.69 5.52
N VAL A 15 -3.23 -3.79 4.93
CA VAL A 15 -2.43 -4.06 3.72
C VAL A 15 -0.98 -4.36 4.10
N LYS A 16 -0.43 -5.41 3.51
CA LYS A 16 0.96 -5.82 3.67
C LYS A 16 1.85 -5.02 2.71
N GLN A 17 3.11 -4.85 3.07
CA GLN A 17 4.04 -4.07 2.25
C GLN A 17 4.26 -4.68 0.86
N TRP A 18 4.39 -5.99 0.77
CA TRP A 18 4.54 -6.68 -0.51
C TRP A 18 3.33 -6.48 -1.44
N GLU A 19 2.10 -6.45 -0.92
CA GLU A 19 0.89 -6.22 -1.74
C GLU A 19 0.91 -4.82 -2.37
N VAL A 20 1.30 -3.82 -1.57
CA VAL A 20 1.40 -2.44 -2.05
C VAL A 20 2.55 -2.30 -3.05
N ALA A 21 3.67 -2.99 -2.82
CA ALA A 21 4.80 -3.00 -3.75
C ALA A 21 4.41 -3.62 -5.09
N GLU A 22 3.71 -4.76 -5.06
CA GLU A 22 3.20 -5.45 -6.26
C GLU A 22 2.20 -4.58 -7.04
N ALA A 23 1.25 -3.95 -6.35
CA ALA A 23 0.30 -3.03 -6.96
C ALA A 23 0.96 -1.79 -7.59
N MET A 24 2.15 -1.42 -7.10
CA MET A 24 2.98 -0.36 -7.67
C MET A 24 3.92 -0.83 -8.79
N GLY A 25 4.04 -2.15 -9.02
CA GLY A 25 5.00 -2.72 -9.97
C GLY A 25 6.45 -2.60 -9.54
N ILE A 26 6.73 -2.56 -8.23
CA ILE A 26 8.08 -2.48 -7.66
C ILE A 26 8.35 -3.66 -6.74
N SER A 27 9.62 -3.93 -6.46
CA SER A 27 9.98 -4.93 -5.45
C SER A 27 9.69 -4.42 -4.03
N GLU A 28 9.36 -5.34 -3.13
CA GLU A 28 9.18 -5.04 -1.70
C GLU A 28 10.42 -4.35 -1.10
N PHE A 29 11.62 -4.77 -1.50
CA PHE A 29 12.87 -4.14 -1.07
C PHE A 29 12.96 -2.66 -1.46
N THR A 30 12.41 -2.30 -2.62
CA THR A 30 12.37 -0.91 -3.11
C THR A 30 11.44 -0.10 -2.22
N LEU A 31 10.25 -0.63 -1.93
CA LEU A 31 9.30 0.01 -1.04
C LEU A 31 9.84 0.14 0.39
N CYS A 32 10.49 -0.90 0.92
CA CYS A 32 11.15 -0.89 2.22
C CYS A 32 12.22 0.21 2.31
N ARG A 33 13.04 0.39 1.26
CA ARG A 33 14.02 1.49 1.19
C ARG A 33 13.36 2.86 1.14
N TRP A 34 12.26 3.00 0.40
CA TRP A 34 11.50 4.25 0.33
C TRP A 34 10.95 4.66 1.69
N LEU A 35 10.41 3.70 2.45
CA LEU A 35 9.89 3.92 3.80
C LEU A 35 10.95 4.29 4.85
N ARG A 36 12.25 4.30 4.51
CA ARG A 36 13.31 4.84 5.39
C ARG A 36 13.41 6.37 5.33
N LYS A 37 12.85 6.98 4.28
CA LYS A 37 12.85 8.42 4.04
C LYS A 37 11.42 8.96 4.06
N ASP A 38 11.29 10.28 4.21
CA ASP A 38 9.98 10.91 4.09
C ASP A 38 9.50 10.90 2.64
N LEU A 39 8.27 10.42 2.44
CA LEU A 39 7.61 10.36 1.14
C LEU A 39 6.90 11.68 0.85
N LYS A 40 7.15 12.23 -0.35
CA LYS A 40 6.60 13.52 -0.80
C LYS A 40 6.17 13.47 -2.27
N GLY A 41 5.18 14.29 -2.62
CA GLY A 41 4.68 14.48 -3.99
C GLY A 41 4.17 13.20 -4.65
N LYS A 42 4.57 12.98 -5.91
CA LYS A 42 4.09 11.88 -6.77
C LYS A 42 4.29 10.48 -6.18
N GLN A 43 5.33 10.28 -5.35
CA GLN A 43 5.56 8.98 -4.71
C GLN A 43 4.48 8.65 -3.69
N LEU A 44 4.03 9.65 -2.94
CA LEU A 44 2.98 9.49 -1.93
C LEU A 44 1.62 9.23 -2.59
N GLU A 45 1.31 9.94 -3.67
CA GLU A 45 0.08 9.72 -4.44
C GLU A 45 0.02 8.31 -5.03
N ARG A 46 1.13 7.83 -5.59
CA ARG A 46 1.26 6.45 -6.07
C ARG A 46 1.03 5.44 -4.95
N LEU A 47 1.63 5.66 -3.79
CA LEU A 47 1.47 4.77 -2.64
C LEU A 47 0.01 4.73 -2.16
N ASN A 48 -0.62 5.89 -1.99
CA ASN A 48 -2.02 5.96 -1.56
C ASN A 48 -2.97 5.30 -2.58
N SER A 49 -2.69 5.47 -3.87
CA SER A 49 -3.45 4.82 -4.94
C SER A 49 -3.28 3.29 -4.90
N ALA A 50 -2.05 2.81 -4.69
CA ALA A 50 -1.78 1.38 -4.55
C ALA A 50 -2.45 0.78 -3.31
N ILE A 51 -2.41 1.45 -2.16
CA ILE A 51 -3.11 1.04 -0.94
C ILE A 51 -4.61 0.93 -1.17
N LYS A 52 -5.22 1.93 -1.83
CA LYS A 52 -6.64 1.88 -2.21
C LYS A 52 -6.96 0.71 -3.14
N LYS A 53 -6.10 0.44 -4.13
CA LYS A 53 -6.28 -0.68 -5.06
C LYS A 53 -6.22 -2.02 -4.36
N VAL A 54 -5.23 -2.24 -3.49
CA VAL A 54 -5.10 -3.48 -2.70
C VAL A 54 -6.29 -3.65 -1.76
N ARG A 55 -6.75 -2.57 -1.12
CA ARG A 55 -7.93 -2.63 -0.25
C ARG A 55 -9.19 -3.01 -1.03
N SER A 56 -9.42 -2.37 -2.18
CA SER A 56 -10.56 -2.67 -3.05
C SER A 56 -10.54 -4.11 -3.56
N GLY A 57 -9.36 -4.63 -3.93
CA GLY A 57 -9.22 -6.01 -4.37
C GLY A 57 -9.55 -7.04 -3.29
N LYS A 58 -9.33 -6.71 -2.00
CA LYS A 58 -9.77 -7.54 -0.87
C LYS A 58 -11.29 -7.51 -0.65
N GLU A 59 -11.92 -6.39 -0.98
CA GLU A 59 -13.37 -6.22 -0.90
C GLU A 59 -14.11 -6.99 -2.01
N GLU A 60 -13.46 -7.17 -3.17
CA GLU A 60 -14.00 -7.98 -4.27
C GLU A 60 -13.85 -9.49 -4.02
N THR A 61 -12.72 -9.97 -3.49
CA THR A 61 -12.55 -11.39 -3.15
C THR A 61 -13.48 -11.85 -2.03
N HIS A 62 -13.73 -11.00 -1.02
CA HIS A 62 -14.72 -11.33 0.02
C HIS A 62 -16.17 -11.38 -0.50
N ARG A 63 -16.49 -10.65 -1.59
CA ARG A 63 -17.84 -10.59 -2.14
C ARG A 63 -18.15 -11.75 -3.10
N GLU A 64 -17.11 -12.40 -3.66
CA GLU A 64 -17.26 -13.62 -4.47
C GLU A 64 -17.35 -14.89 -3.61
N GLU A 65 -16.73 -14.93 -2.43
CA GLU A 65 -16.84 -16.09 -1.52
C GLU A 65 -18.21 -16.22 -0.82
N GLU A 66 -19.04 -15.16 -0.83
CA GLU A 66 -20.40 -15.18 -0.25
C GLU A 66 -21.52 -15.46 -1.28
N ARG A 67 -21.21 -15.81 -2.54
CA ARG A 67 -22.21 -16.04 -3.59
C ARG A 67 -22.38 -17.51 -3.99
#